data_AF-A0A1I8IX73-F1
#
_entry.id   AF-A0A1I8IX73-F1
#
_cell.length_a   1.000
_cell.length_b   1.000
_cell.length_c   1.000
_cell.angle_alpha   90.00
_cell.angle_beta   90.00
_cell.angle_gamma   90.00
#
_symmetry.space_group_name_H-M   'P 1'
#
loop_
_entity.id
_entity.type
_entity.pdbx_description
1 polymer ?
#
loop_
_entity_poly.entity_id
_entity_poly.type
_entity_poly.pdbx_seq_one_letter_code
_entity_poly.pdbx_strand_id
1 'polypeptide(L)'
;AAFANRINNSLRKISPFCHTGESVEFRDLADPHLAAVLLKTFLRELAEPLLTFELYDAVIENHSLPAKQKVGHAAELVSNQLPDDNYDLLNYIVHFLSEVAENASKNKMTAVNLGIVFGPNLIWSRQQASLTVMKPINCFAQLLISDYAQIFLR
;
A
#
# COMPACT_ATOMS: atom_id res chain seq x y z
N ALA A 1 8.25 -14.77 15.83
CA ALA A 1 7.12 -14.96 16.76
C ALA A 1 6.96 -13.81 17.77
N ALA A 2 7.99 -13.46 18.57
CA ALA A 2 7.89 -12.43 19.62
C ALA A 2 7.59 -11.00 19.11
N PHE A 3 8.20 -10.58 17.99
CA PHE A 3 7.98 -9.24 17.41
C PHE A 3 6.54 -9.05 16.90
N ALA A 4 6.01 -10.00 16.12
CA ALA A 4 4.64 -9.97 15.63
C ALA A 4 3.61 -9.97 16.78
N ASN A 5 3.86 -10.73 17.86
CA ASN A 5 3.00 -10.71 19.05
C ASN A 5 3.05 -9.37 19.80
N ARG A 6 4.22 -8.74 19.89
CA ARG A 6 4.38 -7.41 20.50
C ARG A 6 3.61 -6.34 19.71
N ILE A 7 3.73 -6.37 18.39
CA ILE A 7 3.00 -5.46 17.50
C ILE A 7 1.49 -5.68 17.62
N ASN A 8 1.01 -6.92 17.54
CA ASN A 8 -0.42 -7.23 17.67
C ASN A 8 -1.02 -6.81 19.03
N ASN A 9 -0.26 -6.97 20.11
CA ASN A 9 -0.67 -6.50 21.43
C ASN A 9 -0.74 -4.97 21.52
N SER A 10 0.18 -4.25 20.85
CA SER A 10 0.14 -2.79 20.77
C SER A 10 -0.99 -2.27 19.86
N LEU A 11 -1.29 -2.96 18.75
CA LEU A 11 -2.42 -2.62 17.87
C LEU A 11 -3.76 -2.74 18.59
N ARG A 12 -3.96 -3.81 19.37
CA ARG A 12 -5.17 -3.98 20.20
C ARG A 12 -5.37 -2.85 21.21
N LYS A 13 -4.29 -2.22 21.64
CA LYS A 13 -4.35 -1.06 22.55
C LYS A 13 -4.72 0.21 21.79
N ILE A 14 -4.32 0.37 20.53
CA ILE A 14 -4.49 1.62 19.77
C ILE A 14 -5.78 1.66 18.95
N SER A 15 -6.20 0.51 18.40
CA SER A 15 -7.44 0.40 17.61
C SER A 15 -8.66 1.03 18.28
N PRO A 16 -8.93 0.84 19.59
CA PRO A 16 -10.05 1.50 20.27
C PRO A 16 -10.01 3.02 20.17
N PHE A 17 -8.83 3.65 20.37
CA PHE A 17 -8.65 5.10 20.31
C PHE A 17 -8.94 5.66 18.91
N CYS A 18 -8.57 4.90 17.86
CA CYS A 18 -8.86 5.29 16.49
C CYS A 18 -10.37 5.27 16.18
N HIS A 19 -11.15 4.40 16.84
CA HIS A 19 -12.60 4.34 16.66
C HIS A 19 -13.37 5.33 17.54
N THR A 20 -12.78 5.78 18.65
CA THR A 20 -13.38 6.79 19.56
C THR A 20 -13.09 8.23 19.13
N GLY A 21 -12.21 8.44 18.15
CA GLY A 21 -11.78 9.77 17.69
C GLY A 21 -10.79 10.44 18.64
N GLU A 22 -10.20 9.69 19.56
CA GLU A 22 -9.20 10.21 20.50
C GLU A 22 -7.83 10.31 19.82
N SER A 23 -7.06 11.35 20.17
CA SER A 23 -5.71 11.54 19.61
C SER A 23 -4.78 10.41 20.07
N VAL A 24 -4.05 9.82 19.12
CA VAL A 24 -3.01 8.82 19.39
C VAL A 24 -1.64 9.48 19.24
N GLU A 25 -0.95 9.69 20.35
CA GLU A 25 0.41 10.22 20.37
C GLU A 25 1.42 9.09 20.10
N PHE A 26 1.88 8.98 18.86
CA PHE A 26 2.89 7.98 18.47
C PHE A 26 4.28 8.22 19.09
N ARG A 27 4.54 9.45 19.55
CA ARG A 27 5.82 9.85 20.15
C ARG A 27 6.13 9.04 21.41
N ASP A 28 5.11 8.72 22.21
CA ASP A 28 5.27 8.02 23.48
C ASP A 28 5.45 6.51 23.32
N LEU A 29 5.13 5.99 22.13
CA LEU A 29 5.21 4.55 21.83
C LEU A 29 6.62 4.12 21.40
N ALA A 30 7.49 5.06 21.02
CA ALA A 30 8.91 4.88 20.65
C ALA A 30 9.21 3.73 19.65
N ASP A 31 8.21 3.27 18.90
CA ASP A 31 8.32 2.16 17.96
C ASP A 31 7.70 2.54 16.61
N PRO A 32 8.52 2.96 15.61
CA PRO A 32 8.02 3.33 14.29
C PRO A 32 7.37 2.15 13.55
N HIS A 33 7.66 0.90 13.95
CA HIS A 33 7.01 -0.27 13.35
C HIS A 33 5.53 -0.34 13.72
N LEU A 34 5.12 0.24 14.84
CA LEU A 34 3.73 0.28 15.27
C LEU A 34 2.90 1.19 14.35
N ALA A 35 3.40 2.39 14.04
CA ALA A 35 2.79 3.29 13.07
C ALA A 35 2.69 2.65 11.69
N ALA A 36 3.77 1.98 11.23
CA ALA A 36 3.76 1.27 9.95
C ALA A 36 2.71 0.15 9.91
N VAL A 37 2.51 -0.57 11.01
CA VAL A 37 1.52 -1.66 11.06
C VAL A 37 0.10 -1.11 11.14
N LEU A 38 -0.14 -0.03 11.88
CA LEU A 38 -1.43 0.65 11.89
C LEU A 38 -1.82 1.15 10.51
N LEU A 39 -0.90 1.80 9.79
CA LEU A 39 -1.14 2.23 8.42
C LEU A 39 -1.56 1.06 7.52
N LYS A 40 -0.82 -0.06 7.55
CA LYS A 40 -1.16 -1.24 6.75
C LYS A 40 -2.50 -1.86 7.17
N THR A 41 -2.82 -1.84 8.45
CA THR A 41 -4.08 -2.37 8.97
C THR A 41 -5.26 -1.49 8.55
N PHE A 42 -5.13 -0.17 8.67
CA PHE A 42 -6.13 0.79 8.18
C PHE A 42 -6.46 0.53 6.71
N LEU A 43 -5.45 0.43 5.84
CA LEU A 43 -5.66 0.19 4.41
C LEU A 43 -6.36 -1.14 4.12
N ARG A 44 -6.00 -2.20 4.85
CA ARG A 44 -6.59 -3.54 4.69
C ARG A 44 -8.02 -3.65 5.22
N GLU A 45 -8.41 -2.79 6.16
CA GLU A 45 -9.71 -2.82 6.82
C GLU A 45 -10.73 -1.86 6.19
N LEU A 46 -10.35 -1.14 5.12
CA LEU A 46 -11.29 -0.37 4.31
C LEU A 46 -12.40 -1.30 3.76
N ALA A 47 -13.62 -0.76 3.64
CA ALA A 47 -14.76 -1.51 3.11
C ALA A 47 -14.53 -2.01 1.67
N GLU A 48 -13.68 -1.31 0.94
CA GLU A 48 -13.21 -1.60 -0.41
C GLU A 48 -11.70 -1.29 -0.48
N PRO A 49 -10.90 -2.05 -1.25
CA PRO A 49 -9.50 -1.72 -1.48
C PRO A 49 -9.28 -0.29 -1.94
N LEU A 50 -8.14 0.29 -1.56
CA LEU A 50 -7.79 1.64 -1.98
C LEU A 50 -7.76 1.78 -3.50
N LEU A 51 -7.29 0.74 -4.22
CA LEU A 51 -7.32 0.67 -5.68
C LEU A 51 -8.67 0.22 -6.27
N THR A 52 -9.74 0.16 -5.45
CA THR A 52 -11.11 -0.25 -5.82
C THR A 52 -11.24 -1.68 -6.34
N PHE A 53 -12.44 -2.25 -6.32
CA PHE A 53 -12.67 -3.56 -6.91
C PHE A 53 -12.71 -3.50 -8.44
N GLU A 54 -13.11 -2.37 -9.01
CA GLU A 54 -13.26 -2.14 -10.44
C GLU A 54 -11.91 -2.20 -11.18
N LEU A 55 -10.83 -1.70 -10.58
CA LEU A 55 -9.49 -1.74 -11.19
C LEU A 55 -8.76 -3.06 -10.96
N TYR A 56 -9.34 -4.02 -10.23
CA TYR A 56 -8.66 -5.26 -9.85
C TYR A 56 -8.09 -6.00 -11.05
N ASP A 57 -8.91 -6.29 -12.06
CA ASP A 57 -8.47 -7.05 -13.23
C ASP A 57 -7.43 -6.29 -14.05
N ALA A 58 -7.61 -4.98 -14.23
CA ALA A 58 -6.65 -4.13 -14.94
C ALA A 58 -5.27 -4.07 -14.24
N VAL A 59 -5.25 -4.06 -12.90
CA VAL A 59 -4.03 -4.15 -12.11
C VAL A 59 -3.31 -5.49 -12.33
N ILE A 60 -4.05 -6.60 -12.41
CA ILE A 60 -3.46 -7.92 -12.72
C ILE A 60 -2.93 -7.95 -14.17
N GLU A 61 -3.69 -7.42 -15.12
CA GLU A 61 -3.34 -7.37 -16.54
C GLU A 61 -2.08 -6.55 -16.81
N ASN A 62 -1.84 -5.47 -16.04
CA ASN A 62 -0.62 -4.67 -16.13
C ASN A 62 0.66 -5.53 -16.03
N HIS A 63 0.63 -6.61 -15.25
CA HIS A 63 1.78 -7.51 -15.11
C HIS A 63 2.20 -8.18 -16.43
N SER A 64 1.24 -8.45 -17.31
CA SER A 64 1.44 -9.12 -18.60
C SER A 64 1.82 -8.17 -19.72
N LEU A 65 1.69 -6.85 -19.51
CA LEU A 65 2.06 -5.85 -20.51
C LEU A 65 3.58 -5.82 -20.77
N PRO A 66 4.01 -5.43 -21.99
CA PRO A 66 5.40 -5.08 -22.26
C PRO A 66 5.93 -4.02 -21.28
N ALA A 67 7.18 -4.14 -20.84
CA ALA A 67 7.76 -3.25 -19.82
C ALA A 67 7.60 -1.75 -20.13
N LYS A 68 7.72 -1.36 -21.41
CA LYS A 68 7.58 0.02 -21.88
C LYS A 68 6.15 0.59 -21.74
N GLN A 69 5.14 -0.27 -21.57
CA GLN A 69 3.73 0.12 -21.48
C GLN A 69 3.20 0.13 -20.04
N LYS A 70 3.89 -0.54 -19.11
CA LYS A 70 3.40 -0.72 -17.72
C LYS A 70 3.19 0.59 -16.98
N VAL A 71 4.16 1.50 -17.05
CA VAL A 71 4.10 2.81 -16.38
C VAL A 71 2.94 3.65 -16.92
N GLY A 72 2.82 3.76 -18.25
CA GLY A 72 1.74 4.52 -18.88
C GLY A 72 0.36 3.96 -18.55
N HIS A 73 0.20 2.63 -18.58
CA HIS A 73 -1.07 2.01 -18.19
C HIS A 73 -1.38 2.23 -16.71
N ALA A 74 -0.39 2.12 -15.80
CA ALA A 74 -0.59 2.41 -14.39
C ALA A 74 -1.00 3.88 -14.14
N ALA A 75 -0.37 4.82 -14.85
CA ALA A 75 -0.70 6.24 -14.79
C ALA A 75 -2.15 6.51 -15.23
N GLU A 76 -2.61 5.85 -16.30
CA GLU A 76 -3.99 5.95 -16.78
C GLU A 76 -4.99 5.42 -15.74
N LEU A 77 -4.75 4.25 -15.16
CA LEU A 77 -5.62 3.68 -14.13
C LEU A 77 -5.72 4.62 -12.92
N VAL A 78 -4.58 5.07 -12.42
CA VAL A 78 -4.50 5.88 -11.19
C VAL A 78 -5.04 7.29 -11.42
N SER A 79 -4.71 7.95 -12.52
CA SER A 79 -5.07 9.37 -12.73
C SER A 79 -6.49 9.58 -13.25
N ASN A 80 -7.01 8.63 -14.05
CA ASN A 80 -8.28 8.84 -14.78
C ASN A 80 -9.44 8.00 -14.25
N GLN A 81 -9.16 6.85 -13.62
CA GLN A 81 -10.21 5.89 -13.23
C GLN A 81 -10.40 5.80 -11.72
N LEU A 82 -9.39 6.18 -10.94
CA LEU A 82 -9.48 6.16 -9.49
C LEU A 82 -10.30 7.38 -9.00
N PRO A 83 -11.25 7.21 -8.06
CA PRO A 83 -11.95 8.32 -7.44
C PRO A 83 -10.99 9.31 -6.77
N ASP A 84 -11.35 10.60 -6.71
CA ASP A 84 -10.46 11.66 -6.23
C ASP A 84 -9.95 11.40 -4.80
N ASP A 85 -10.82 11.02 -3.86
CA ASP A 85 -10.43 10.71 -2.48
C ASP A 85 -9.44 9.52 -2.40
N ASN A 86 -9.66 8.49 -3.22
CA ASN A 86 -8.78 7.33 -3.32
C ASN A 86 -7.43 7.72 -3.93
N TYR A 87 -7.44 8.57 -4.96
CA TYR A 87 -6.23 9.10 -5.59
C TYR A 87 -5.39 9.90 -4.59
N ASP A 88 -5.99 10.86 -3.87
CA ASP A 88 -5.28 11.71 -2.92
C ASP A 88 -4.60 10.89 -1.83
N LEU A 89 -5.32 9.90 -1.28
CA LEU A 89 -4.78 8.99 -0.27
C LEU A 89 -3.67 8.09 -0.85
N LEU A 90 -3.87 7.51 -2.03
CA LEU A 90 -2.87 6.66 -2.67
C LEU A 90 -1.61 7.45 -3.01
N ASN A 91 -1.76 8.66 -3.55
CA ASN A 91 -0.67 9.57 -3.89
C ASN A 91 0.19 9.85 -2.66
N TYR A 92 -0.44 10.27 -1.55
CA TYR A 92 0.26 10.54 -0.30
C TYR A 92 1.03 9.32 0.23
N ILE A 93 0.40 8.15 0.22
CA ILE A 93 1.02 6.91 0.70
C ILE A 93 2.19 6.50 -0.20
N VAL A 94 1.99 6.46 -1.51
CA VAL A 94 3.04 6.01 -2.44
C VAL A 94 4.20 7.00 -2.48
N HIS A 95 3.94 8.30 -2.35
CA HIS A 95 4.99 9.29 -2.16
C HIS A 95 5.86 8.96 -0.94
N PHE A 96 5.25 8.79 0.23
CA PHE A 96 5.96 8.40 1.44
C PHE A 96 6.74 7.08 1.27
N LEU A 97 6.15 6.07 0.61
CA LEU A 97 6.84 4.80 0.36
C LEU A 97 8.02 4.94 -0.59
N SER A 98 7.99 5.89 -1.53
CA SER A 98 9.13 6.20 -2.39
C SER A 98 10.29 6.77 -1.57
N GLU A 99 10.04 7.69 -0.64
CA GLU A 99 11.06 8.21 0.29
C GLU A 99 11.63 7.11 1.20
N VAL A 100 10.78 6.19 1.67
CA VAL A 100 11.24 5.00 2.43
C VAL A 100 12.17 4.14 1.57
N ALA A 101 11.85 3.94 0.29
CA ALA A 101 12.64 3.17 -0.65
C ALA A 101 13.99 3.81 -0.99
N GLU A 102 14.06 5.15 -1.08
CA GLU A 102 15.31 5.89 -1.27
C GLU A 102 16.30 5.66 -0.12
N ASN A 103 15.79 5.38 1.08
CA ASN A 103 16.57 5.07 2.28
C ASN A 103 16.89 3.57 2.44
N ALA A 104 16.69 2.74 1.40
CA ALA A 104 16.89 1.29 1.44
C ALA A 104 18.29 0.86 1.87
N SER A 105 19.33 1.68 1.65
CA SER A 105 20.69 1.38 2.13
C SER A 105 20.75 1.19 3.65
N LYS A 106 19.92 1.92 4.40
CA LYS A 106 19.81 1.88 5.87
C LYS A 106 18.69 0.96 6.34
N ASN A 107 17.47 1.16 5.87
CA ASN A 107 16.27 0.46 6.37
C ASN A 107 16.00 -0.90 5.70
N LYS A 108 16.74 -1.22 4.62
CA LYS A 108 16.62 -2.47 3.82
C LYS A 108 15.28 -2.66 3.10
N MET A 109 14.42 -1.65 3.08
CA MET A 109 13.13 -1.67 2.41
C MET A 109 13.27 -1.09 1.01
N THR A 110 13.62 -1.93 0.02
CA THR A 110 13.56 -1.56 -1.40
C THR A 110 12.12 -1.44 -1.87
N ALA A 111 11.87 -0.81 -3.03
CA ALA A 111 10.55 -0.79 -3.65
C ALA A 111 9.97 -2.21 -3.87
N VAL A 112 10.82 -3.21 -4.14
CA VAL A 112 10.42 -4.63 -4.22
C VAL A 112 9.89 -5.13 -2.88
N ASN A 113 10.64 -4.90 -1.79
CA ASN A 113 10.25 -5.33 -0.44
C ASN A 113 8.97 -4.61 0.02
N LEU A 114 8.84 -3.33 -0.31
CA LEU A 114 7.64 -2.55 -0.02
C LEU A 114 6.45 -3.05 -0.85
N GLY A 115 6.63 -3.35 -2.13
CA GLY A 115 5.57 -3.90 -2.99
C GLY A 115 5.03 -5.22 -2.46
N ILE A 116 5.89 -6.11 -1.95
CA ILE A 116 5.48 -7.38 -1.30
C ILE A 116 4.63 -7.13 -0.06
N VAL A 117 4.98 -6.13 0.74
CA VAL A 117 4.31 -5.86 2.01
C VAL A 117 3.03 -5.03 1.82
N PHE A 118 3.02 -4.06 0.91
CA PHE A 118 1.93 -3.12 0.71
C PHE A 118 0.93 -3.56 -0.36
N GLY A 119 1.35 -4.28 -1.41
CA GLY A 119 0.46 -4.73 -2.48
C GLY A 119 -0.86 -5.35 -1.98
N PRO A 120 -0.82 -6.34 -1.05
CA PRO A 120 -2.03 -6.96 -0.51
C PRO A 120 -2.91 -6.07 0.38
N ASN A 121 -2.41 -4.89 0.78
CA ASN A 121 -3.18 -3.90 1.54
C ASN A 121 -3.70 -2.76 0.63
N LEU A 122 -3.23 -2.66 -0.62
CA LEU A 122 -3.71 -1.69 -1.59
C LEU A 122 -4.84 -2.25 -2.45
N ILE A 123 -4.84 -3.58 -2.68
CA ILE A 123 -5.82 -4.23 -3.52
C ILE A 123 -6.06 -5.69 -3.13
N TRP A 124 -7.32 -6.13 -3.21
CA TRP A 124 -7.76 -7.51 -3.04
C TRP A 124 -9.07 -7.75 -3.81
N SER A 125 -9.41 -9.00 -4.10
CA SER A 125 -10.69 -9.34 -4.75
C SER A 125 -11.77 -9.70 -3.72
N ARG A 126 -13.04 -9.67 -4.14
CA ARG A 126 -14.17 -10.14 -3.32
C ARG A 126 -14.18 -11.66 -3.11
N GLN A 127 -13.40 -12.40 -3.89
CA GLN A 127 -13.26 -13.85 -3.80
C GLN A 127 -11.93 -14.21 -3.13
N GLN A 128 -11.76 -15.46 -2.69
CA GLN A 128 -10.45 -15.88 -2.17
C GLN A 128 -9.37 -15.72 -3.25
N ALA A 129 -8.40 -14.85 -3.00
CA ALA A 129 -7.29 -14.61 -3.90
C ALA A 129 -6.45 -15.89 -4.04
N SER A 130 -6.30 -16.37 -5.28
CA SER A 130 -5.34 -17.42 -5.61
C SER A 130 -3.91 -16.95 -5.36
N LEU A 131 -3.02 -17.83 -4.90
CA LEU A 131 -1.60 -17.50 -4.73
C LEU A 131 -0.95 -16.99 -6.04
N THR A 132 -1.55 -17.29 -7.19
CA THR A 132 -1.07 -16.87 -8.51
C THR A 132 -1.22 -15.36 -8.77
N VAL A 133 -2.16 -14.67 -8.10
CA VAL A 133 -2.40 -13.22 -8.31
C VAL A 133 -1.52 -12.32 -7.44
N MET A 134 -0.85 -12.90 -6.43
CA MET A 134 0.00 -12.13 -5.50
C MET A 134 1.18 -11.48 -6.20
N LYS A 135 1.80 -12.17 -7.16
CA LYS A 135 2.94 -11.62 -7.90
C LYS A 135 2.55 -10.40 -8.75
N PRO A 136 1.50 -10.44 -9.58
CA PRO A 136 0.99 -9.25 -10.26
C PRO A 136 0.74 -8.07 -9.32
N ILE A 137 0.02 -8.29 -8.21
CA ILE A 137 -0.29 -7.26 -7.20
C ILE A 137 0.98 -6.63 -6.63
N ASN A 138 1.92 -7.46 -6.17
CA ASN A 138 3.17 -6.98 -5.57
C ASN A 138 4.02 -6.20 -6.58
N CYS A 139 4.07 -6.67 -7.83
CA CYS A 139 4.77 -5.96 -8.90
C CYS A 139 4.11 -4.63 -9.27
N PHE A 140 2.78 -4.54 -9.25
CA PHE A 140 2.08 -3.29 -9.48
C PHE A 140 2.38 -2.29 -8.37
N ALA A 141 2.30 -2.70 -7.11
CA ALA A 141 2.68 -1.84 -5.97
C ALA A 141 4.15 -1.39 -6.06
N GLN A 142 5.07 -2.28 -6.44
CA GLN A 142 6.46 -1.91 -6.70
C GLN A 142 6.58 -0.85 -7.81
N LEU A 143 5.83 -1.00 -8.91
CA LEU A 143 5.83 -0.07 -10.04
C LEU A 143 5.38 1.33 -9.60
N LEU A 144 4.27 1.41 -8.84
CA LEU A 144 3.78 2.67 -8.28
C LEU A 144 4.86 3.39 -7.46
N ILE A 145 5.62 2.65 -6.64
CA ILE A 145 6.67 3.21 -5.78
C ILE A 145 7.90 3.62 -6.59
N SER A 146 8.31 2.79 -7.56
CA SER A 146 9.55 3.00 -8.32
C SER A 146 9.43 4.11 -9.36
N ASP A 147 8.23 4.28 -9.91
CA ASP A 147 7.92 5.22 -10.98
C ASP A 147 6.93 6.30 -10.52
N TYR A 148 6.89 6.61 -9.22
CA TYR A 148 5.96 7.55 -8.58
C TYR A 148 5.80 8.85 -9.39
N ALA A 149 6.90 9.52 -9.71
CA ALA A 149 6.90 10.80 -10.42
C ALA A 149 6.34 10.73 -11.85
N GLN A 150 6.28 9.55 -12.47
CA GLN A 150 5.72 9.36 -13.81
C GLN A 150 4.25 8.94 -13.77
N ILE A 151 3.77 8.43 -12.63
CA ILE A 151 2.43 7.85 -12.47
C ILE A 151 1.47 8.86 -11.82
N PHE A 152 1.93 9.60 -10.82
CA PHE A 152 1.12 10.56 -10.06
C PHE A 152 1.35 11.97 -10.59
N LEU A 153 0.68 12.29 -11.70
CA LEU A 153 0.87 13.54 -12.47
C LEU A 153 -0.27 14.56 -12.29
N ARG A 154 -1.29 14.22 -11.50
CA ARG A 154 -2.48 15.05 -11.29
C ARG A 154 -2.26 16.08 -10.20
#